data_AF-A0A359CGC2-F1
#
_entry.id   AF-A0A359CGC2-F1
#
_cell.length_a   1.000
_cell.length_b   1.000
_cell.length_c   1.000
_cell.angle_alpha   90.00
_cell.angle_beta   90.00
_cell.angle_gamma   90.00
#
_symmetry.space_group_name_H-M   'P 1'
#
loop_
_entity.id
_entity.type
_entity.pdbx_description
1 polymer ?
#
loop_
_entity_poly.entity_id
_entity_poly.type
_entity_poly.pdbx_seq_one_letter_code
_entity_poly.pdbx_strand_id
1 'polypeptide(L)'
;MEELRGQATAGQIEEWKKKQGDIFKVEVGDSVCYLKKPDRKTMSYVATLGNNPIRANEALLQNCWLGGDESIKTDDEKFFGVSAKLAEIVQIKEAEITKL
;
A
#
# COMPACT_ATOMS: atom_id res chain seq x y z
N MET A 1 7.54 -25.44 -2.49
CA MET A 1 7.27 -24.16 -1.81
C MET A 1 7.06 -23.18 -2.93
N GLU A 2 5.84 -22.66 -3.11
CA GLU A 2 5.57 -21.69 -4.17
C GLU A 2 6.37 -20.42 -3.87
N GLU A 3 7.36 -20.13 -4.72
CA GLU A 3 8.12 -18.90 -4.68
C GLU A 3 7.21 -17.77 -5.18
N LEU A 4 6.78 -16.90 -4.26
CA LEU A 4 5.99 -15.73 -4.61
C LEU A 4 6.85 -14.75 -5.40
N ARG A 5 6.37 -14.34 -6.57
CA ARG A 5 7.05 -13.34 -7.41
C ARG A 5 7.13 -12.01 -6.68
N GLY A 6 8.32 -11.41 -6.66
CA GLY A 6 8.56 -10.11 -6.04
C GLY A 6 8.83 -10.14 -4.54
N GLN A 7 9.12 -11.30 -3.96
CA GLN A 7 9.41 -11.42 -2.52
C GLN A 7 10.69 -10.66 -2.14
N ALA A 8 10.54 -9.63 -1.30
CA ALA A 8 11.65 -8.88 -0.75
C ALA A 8 12.37 -9.68 0.34
N THR A 9 13.67 -9.45 0.48
CA THR A 9 14.47 -10.08 1.52
C THR A 9 14.15 -9.50 2.90
N ALA A 10 14.41 -10.28 3.96
CA ALA A 10 14.22 -9.83 5.34
C ALA A 10 14.99 -8.52 5.63
N GLY A 11 16.22 -8.39 5.12
CA GLY A 11 17.03 -7.18 5.28
C GLY A 11 16.40 -5.94 4.64
N GLN A 12 15.84 -6.07 3.43
CA GLN A 12 15.14 -4.96 2.76
C GLN A 12 13.89 -4.53 3.54
N ILE A 13 13.13 -5.49 4.06
CA ILE A 13 11.94 -5.21 4.87
C ILE A 13 12.33 -4.49 6.17
N GLU A 14 13.41 -4.89 6.83
CA GLU A 14 13.93 -4.21 8.02
C GLU A 14 14.39 -2.77 7.73
N GLU A 15 15.07 -2.53 6.60
CA GLU A 15 15.45 -1.18 6.19
C GLU A 15 14.22 -0.29 5.94
N TRP A 16 13.20 -0.81 5.26
CA TRP A 16 11.96 -0.07 5.04
C TRP A 16 11.23 0.23 6.34
N LYS A 17 11.16 -0.73 7.28
CA LYS A 17 10.58 -0.53 8.61
C LYS A 17 11.31 0.57 9.39
N LYS A 18 12.65 0.59 9.35
CA LYS A 18 13.44 1.64 10.01
C LYS A 18 13.21 3.03 9.42
N LYS A 19 13.03 3.14 8.09
CA LYS A 19 12.88 4.43 7.41
C LYS A 19 11.45 4.97 7.43
N GLN A 20 10.45 4.11 7.24
CA GLN A 20 9.07 4.54 6.94
C GLN A 20 8.03 4.02 7.94
N GLY A 21 8.44 3.18 8.92
CA GLY A 21 7.57 2.68 9.98
C GLY A 21 6.81 1.40 9.58
N ASP A 22 5.48 1.45 9.60
CA ASP A 22 4.64 0.30 9.30
C ASP A 22 4.68 -0.08 7.81
N ILE A 23 5.05 -1.33 7.55
CA ILE A 23 5.15 -1.93 6.22
C ILE A 23 4.15 -3.08 6.12
N PHE A 24 3.34 -3.06 5.08
CA PHE A 24 2.31 -4.04 4.78
C PHE A 24 2.76 -4.90 3.60
N LYS A 25 2.59 -6.21 3.72
CA LYS A 25 2.76 -7.17 2.62
C LYS A 25 1.38 -7.49 2.07
N VAL A 26 1.21 -7.40 0.76
CA VAL A 26 -0.04 -7.78 0.07
C VAL A 26 0.28 -8.87 -0.93
N GLU A 27 -0.49 -9.94 -0.89
CA GLU A 27 -0.32 -11.12 -1.75
C GLU A 27 -1.55 -11.23 -2.66
N VAL A 28 -1.30 -11.41 -3.96
CA VAL A 28 -2.34 -11.57 -4.97
C VAL A 28 -1.93 -12.66 -5.95
N GLY A 29 -2.60 -13.81 -5.87
CA GLY A 29 -2.21 -15.00 -6.63
C GLY A 29 -0.78 -15.42 -6.31
N ASP A 30 0.07 -15.50 -7.34
CA ASP A 30 1.50 -15.82 -7.25
C ASP A 30 2.41 -14.60 -7.03
N SER A 31 1.86 -13.38 -6.90
CA SER A 31 2.62 -12.13 -6.78
C SER A 31 2.51 -11.51 -5.39
N VAL A 32 3.58 -10.85 -4.94
CA VAL A 32 3.60 -10.08 -3.68
C VAL A 32 4.08 -8.64 -3.90
N CYS A 33 3.48 -7.70 -3.18
CA CYS A 33 4.01 -6.34 -3.03
C CYS A 33 4.12 -5.89 -1.56
N TYR A 34 4.93 -4.87 -1.37
CA TYR A 34 5.22 -4.25 -0.08
C TYR A 34 4.84 -2.77 -0.14
N LEU A 35 3.96 -2.37 0.76
CA LEU A 35 3.42 -1.03 0.83
C LEU A 35 3.75 -0.39 2.18
N LYS A 36 4.10 0.89 2.19
CA LYS A 36 4.17 1.68 3.42
C LYS A 36 2.80 2.24 3.78
N LYS A 37 2.63 2.63 5.03
CA LYS A 37 1.48 3.44 5.46
C LYS A 37 1.41 4.76 4.68
N PRO A 38 0.23 5.16 4.15
CA PRO A 38 0.08 6.46 3.52
C PRO A 38 0.22 7.59 4.55
N ASP A 39 0.92 8.66 4.16
CA ASP A 39 1.02 9.87 4.98
C ASP A 39 -0.03 10.92 4.58
N ARG A 40 -0.14 11.99 5.36
CA ARG A 40 -1.14 13.07 5.15
C ARG A 40 -1.05 13.68 3.74
N LYS A 41 0.14 13.76 3.14
CA LYS A 41 0.32 14.28 1.77
C LYS A 41 -0.24 13.31 0.74
N THR A 42 0.04 12.01 0.88
CA THR A 42 -0.55 10.98 0.03
C THR A 42 -2.06 11.00 0.12
N MET A 43 -2.63 11.03 1.33
CA MET A 43 -4.08 11.06 1.52
C MET A 43 -4.71 12.35 0.95
N SER A 44 -4.05 13.49 1.11
CA SER A 44 -4.50 14.75 0.50
C SER A 44 -4.56 14.64 -1.02
N TYR A 45 -3.50 14.10 -1.64
CA TYR A 45 -3.46 13.90 -3.09
C TYR A 45 -4.55 12.92 -3.58
N VAL A 46 -4.68 11.77 -2.93
CA VAL A 46 -5.71 10.75 -3.23
C VAL A 46 -7.11 11.33 -3.10
N ALA A 47 -7.37 12.17 -2.10
CA ALA A 47 -8.66 12.84 -1.92
C ALA A 47 -9.01 13.77 -3.09
N THR A 48 -8.03 14.43 -3.73
CA THR A 48 -8.29 15.26 -4.92
C THR A 48 -8.76 14.44 -6.13
N LEU A 49 -8.45 13.15 -6.14
CA LEU A 49 -8.82 12.20 -7.18
C LEU A 49 -10.13 11.45 -6.87
N GLY A 50 -10.87 11.82 -5.81
CA GLY A 50 -12.07 11.10 -5.36
C GLY A 50 -13.17 10.92 -6.42
N ASN A 51 -13.20 11.79 -7.44
CA ASN A 51 -14.12 11.70 -8.58
C ASN A 51 -13.79 10.54 -9.53
N ASN A 52 -12.60 9.95 -9.40
CA ASN A 52 -12.11 8.82 -10.19
C ASN A 52 -11.45 7.80 -9.25
N PRO A 53 -12.22 6.85 -8.70
CA PRO A 53 -11.74 5.93 -7.67
C PRO A 53 -10.61 5.01 -8.17
N ILE A 54 -10.57 4.70 -9.47
CA ILE A 54 -9.49 3.92 -10.06
C ILE A 54 -8.18 4.69 -10.00
N ARG A 55 -8.18 5.95 -10.46
CA ARG A 55 -7.00 6.82 -10.37
C ARG A 55 -6.58 7.12 -8.94
N ALA A 56 -7.54 7.21 -8.02
CA ALA A 56 -7.27 7.37 -6.59
C ALA A 56 -6.52 6.15 -6.04
N ASN A 57 -6.93 4.93 -6.40
CA ASN A 57 -6.26 3.69 -6.03
C ASN A 57 -4.87 3.57 -6.69
N GLU A 58 -4.74 3.92 -7.97
CA GLU A 58 -3.43 3.98 -8.65
C GLU A 58 -2.48 4.94 -7.92
N ALA A 59 -2.96 6.14 -7.60
CA ALA A 59 -2.18 7.13 -6.86
C ALA A 59 -1.78 6.62 -5.47
N LEU A 60 -2.71 6.01 -4.73
CA LEU A 60 -2.44 5.47 -3.41
C LEU A 60 -1.41 4.34 -3.47
N LEU A 61 -1.59 3.40 -4.40
CA LEU A 61 -0.66 2.28 -4.63
C LEU A 61 0.74 2.80 -4.98
N GLN A 62 0.84 3.72 -5.93
CA GLN A 62 2.11 4.32 -6.38
C GLN A 62 2.84 5.03 -5.24
N ASN A 63 2.13 5.85 -4.46
CA ASN A 63 2.72 6.61 -3.35
C ASN A 63 3.12 5.71 -2.16
N CYS A 64 2.44 4.58 -1.98
CA CYS A 64 2.73 3.63 -0.91
C CYS A 64 3.70 2.52 -1.33
N TRP A 65 4.04 2.39 -2.62
CA TRP A 65 4.88 1.30 -3.12
C TRP A 65 6.31 1.36 -2.60
N LEU A 66 6.81 0.26 -2.06
CA LEU A 66 8.21 0.09 -1.65
C LEU A 66 8.96 -0.89 -2.54
N GLY A 67 8.29 -1.95 -2.96
CA GLY A 67 8.86 -3.03 -3.75
C GLY A 67 7.86 -4.16 -3.94
N GLY A 68 8.19 -5.12 -4.79
CA GLY A 68 7.29 -6.22 -5.14
C GLY A 68 7.35 -6.57 -6.60
N ASP A 69 6.43 -7.42 -7.02
CA ASP A 69 6.24 -7.80 -8.41
C ASP A 69 5.56 -6.66 -9.18
N GLU A 70 6.25 -6.10 -10.16
CA GLU A 70 5.76 -4.94 -10.90
C GLU A 70 4.50 -5.24 -11.73
N SER A 71 4.23 -6.52 -12.01
CA SER A 71 3.01 -6.90 -12.73
C SER A 71 1.73 -6.48 -12.00
N ILE A 72 1.79 -6.30 -10.67
CA ILE A 72 0.66 -5.79 -9.86
C ILE A 72 0.20 -4.39 -10.30
N LYS A 73 1.08 -3.60 -10.93
CA LYS A 73 0.73 -2.25 -11.42
C LYS A 73 0.21 -2.25 -12.86
N THR A 74 0.46 -3.32 -13.62
CA THR A 74 0.19 -3.38 -15.06
C THR A 74 -0.89 -4.40 -15.42
N ASP A 75 -1.07 -5.42 -14.59
CA ASP A 75 -2.10 -6.44 -14.73
C ASP A 75 -3.35 -6.01 -13.97
N ASP A 76 -4.47 -5.91 -14.68
CA ASP A 76 -5.73 -5.39 -14.14
C ASP A 76 -6.25 -6.26 -12.98
N GLU A 77 -6.21 -7.59 -13.13
CA GLU A 77 -6.73 -8.52 -12.11
C GLU A 77 -5.93 -8.40 -10.80
N LYS A 78 -4.60 -8.34 -10.91
CA LYS A 78 -3.72 -8.13 -9.75
C LYS A 78 -3.90 -6.73 -9.15
N PHE A 79 -4.01 -5.70 -9.98
CA PHE A 79 -4.23 -4.33 -9.54
C PHE A 79 -5.54 -4.20 -8.77
N PHE A 80 -6.63 -4.76 -9.28
CA PHE A 80 -7.93 -4.74 -8.59
C PHE A 80 -7.91 -5.56 -7.30
N GLY A 81 -7.22 -6.70 -7.29
CA GLY A 81 -7.01 -7.51 -6.09
C GLY A 81 -6.30 -6.75 -4.97
N VAL A 82 -5.21 -6.05 -5.29
CA VAL A 82 -4.48 -5.20 -4.32
C VAL A 82 -5.29 -3.96 -3.94
N SER A 83 -5.97 -3.34 -4.91
CA SER A 83 -6.80 -2.15 -4.70
C SER A 83 -7.89 -2.39 -3.66
N ALA A 84 -8.50 -3.58 -3.65
CA ALA A 84 -9.48 -3.97 -2.63
C ALA A 84 -8.93 -3.95 -1.20
N LYS A 85 -7.60 -4.06 -1.03
CA LYS A 85 -6.90 -4.07 0.25
C LYS A 85 -6.27 -2.72 0.63
N LEU A 86 -6.23 -1.75 -0.29
CA LEU A 86 -5.62 -0.45 -0.03
C LEU A 86 -6.35 0.38 1.04
N ALA A 87 -7.64 0.15 1.28
CA ALA A 87 -8.34 0.82 2.37
C ALA A 87 -7.84 0.36 3.76
N GLU A 88 -7.42 -0.90 3.89
CA GLU A 88 -6.98 -1.48 5.17
C GLU A 88 -5.61 -0.96 5.62
N ILE A 89 -4.75 -0.53 4.68
CA ILE A 89 -3.47 0.09 5.02
C ILE A 89 -3.63 1.52 5.56
N VAL A 90 -4.79 2.15 5.33
CA VAL A 90 -5.14 3.48 5.87
C VAL A 90 -5.61 3.30 7.32
N GLN A 91 -4.65 3.13 8.23
CA GLN A 91 -4.95 3.03 9.66
C GLN A 91 -5.23 4.41 10.27
N ILE A 92 -6.52 4.76 10.37
CA ILE A 92 -7.02 5.95 11.08
C ILE A 92 -7.09 5.62 12.57
N LYS A 93 -6.37 6.37 13.41
CA LYS A 93 -6.48 6.27 14.87
C LYS A 93 -7.54 7.25 15.36
N GLU A 94 -8.47 6.78 16.18
CA GLU A 94 -9.46 7.63 16.83
C GLU A 94 -8.79 8.53 17.88
N ALA A 95 -9.27 9.78 17.97
CA ALA A 95 -8.80 10.74 18.94
C ALA A 95 -9.94 11.07 19.90
N GLU A 96 -9.66 11.07 21.20
CA GLU A 96 -10.61 11.44 22.25
C GLU A 96 -10.35 12.89 22.70
N ILE A 97 -11.41 13.68 22.83
CA ILE A 97 -11.33 15.06 23.33
C ILE A 97 -11.95 15.14 24.72
N THR A 98 -11.16 15.58 25.70
CA THR A 98 -11.64 15.86 27.07
C THR A 98 -11.53 17.36 27.32
N LYS A 99 -12.65 17.98 27.73
CA LYS A 99 -12.67 19.38 28.19
C LYS A 99 -12.16 19.42 29.63
N LEU A 100 -11.07 20.13 29.86
CA LEU A 100 -10.51 20.40 31.19
C LEU A 100 -11.32 21.48 31.92
#